data_AF-A0A1J1GVW8-F1
#
_entry.id   AF-A0A1J1GVW8-F1
#
_cell.length_a   1.000
_cell.length_b   1.000
_cell.length_c   1.000
_cell.angle_alpha   90.00
_cell.angle_beta   90.00
_cell.angle_gamma   90.00
#
_symmetry.space_group_name_H-M   'P 1'
#
loop_
_entity.id
_entity.type
_entity.pdbx_description
1 polymer ?
#
loop_
_entity_poly.entity_id
_entity_poly.type
_entity_poly.pdbx_seq_one_letter_code
_entity_poly.pdbx_strand_id
1 'polypeptide(L)'
;MKTILVLFLIQIFLCFYQKNVVSKNIKFNIDGNMYTILYDKKKVKFSDLDLLKIMFHSNHIKHCGNSVIRYILKLSTKNLFQMDFVVKHIDITYNKVLKFDDKYKIIGAITNYGNTSLRVSLFGVGNENKKISLNSFIKNKLSNNLELESQSDKNEENSINEVLDNYDEDNDDPINLSSKEIDQLKEEKNCAVYFIVHYTLVKVDKKGMKKNIKDQFKNENSLIEIEQIENLASALC
;
A
#
# COMPACT_ATOMS: atom_id res chain seq x y z
N MET A 1 33.18 11.62 -24.91
CA MET A 1 31.91 10.98 -25.37
C MET A 1 31.46 9.81 -24.52
N LYS A 2 32.32 8.84 -24.15
CA LYS A 2 31.88 7.65 -23.37
C LYS A 2 31.35 7.96 -21.97
N THR A 3 31.91 8.95 -21.27
CA THR A 3 31.50 9.34 -19.90
C THR A 3 30.12 10.00 -19.84
N ILE A 4 29.78 10.83 -20.84
CA ILE A 4 28.47 11.50 -20.95
C ILE A 4 27.36 10.47 -21.21
N LEU A 5 27.62 9.48 -22.08
CA LEU A 5 26.68 8.39 -22.35
C LEU A 5 26.39 7.54 -21.10
N VAL A 6 27.43 7.26 -20.30
CA VAL A 6 27.29 6.51 -19.04
C VAL A 6 26.48 7.31 -18.01
N LEU A 7 26.74 8.62 -17.87
CA LEU A 7 25.94 9.50 -17.01
C LEU A 7 24.47 9.55 -17.44
N PHE A 8 24.21 9.62 -18.74
CA PHE A 8 22.85 9.62 -19.28
C PHE A 8 22.13 8.28 -19.05
N LEU A 9 22.82 7.16 -19.20
CA LEU A 9 22.29 5.82 -18.91
C LEU A 9 22.01 5.63 -17.42
N ILE A 10 22.88 6.13 -16.53
CA ILE A 10 22.65 6.11 -15.07
C ILE A 10 21.43 6.96 -14.73
N GLN A 11 21.27 8.13 -15.36
CA GLN A 11 20.14 9.02 -15.12
C GLN A 11 18.82 8.42 -15.64
N ILE A 12 18.84 7.80 -16.81
CA ILE A 12 17.71 7.02 -17.34
C ILE A 12 17.38 5.84 -16.41
N PHE A 13 18.40 5.11 -15.95
CA PHE A 13 18.23 4.00 -15.01
C PHE A 13 17.65 4.47 -13.67
N LEU A 14 18.10 5.61 -13.15
CA LEU A 14 17.55 6.24 -11.94
C LEU A 14 16.10 6.73 -12.15
N CYS A 15 15.77 7.29 -13.32
CA CYS A 15 14.39 7.66 -13.67
C CYS A 15 13.47 6.43 -13.78
N PHE A 16 13.94 5.31 -14.34
CA PHE A 16 13.19 4.05 -14.35
C PHE A 16 13.09 3.39 -12.97
N TYR A 17 14.07 3.61 -12.09
CA TYR A 17 14.02 3.16 -10.69
C TYR A 17 13.03 3.98 -9.86
N GLN A 18 12.95 5.30 -10.07
CA GLN A 18 11.97 6.18 -9.43
C GLN A 18 10.53 5.86 -9.85
N LYS A 19 10.31 5.42 -11.10
CA LYS A 19 8.98 5.05 -11.60
C LYS A 19 8.45 3.73 -11.05
N ASN A 20 9.30 2.89 -10.44
CA ASN A 20 8.93 1.55 -10.01
C ASN A 20 8.82 1.45 -8.48
N VAL A 21 7.56 1.36 -8.01
CA VAL A 21 7.16 1.03 -6.63
C VAL A 21 7.43 2.16 -5.64
N VAL A 22 6.57 3.18 -5.66
CA VAL A 22 6.53 4.21 -4.62
C VAL A 22 5.45 3.82 -3.61
N SER A 23 5.86 3.43 -2.41
CA SER A 23 4.95 3.40 -1.27
C SER A 23 4.58 4.84 -0.98
N LYS A 24 3.28 5.14 -0.94
CA LYS A 24 2.75 6.48 -0.75
C LYS A 24 2.21 6.71 0.65
N ASN A 25 2.26 7.96 1.11
CA ASN A 25 1.63 8.47 2.32
C ASN A 25 0.53 9.44 1.89
N ILE A 26 -0.69 8.93 1.70
CA ILE A 26 -1.82 9.68 1.17
C ILE A 26 -2.61 10.28 2.32
N LYS A 27 -2.92 11.57 2.25
CA LYS A 27 -3.73 12.23 3.28
C LYS A 27 -5.21 12.08 2.93
N PHE A 28 -5.98 11.53 3.87
CA PHE A 28 -7.43 11.44 3.78
C PHE A 28 -8.07 12.29 4.86
N ASN A 29 -9.08 13.07 4.49
CA ASN A 29 -9.97 13.72 5.42
C ASN A 29 -11.26 12.89 5.49
N ILE A 30 -11.46 12.17 6.60
CA ILE A 30 -12.61 11.30 6.82
C ILE A 30 -13.50 11.93 7.88
N ASP A 31 -14.68 12.37 7.48
CA ASP A 31 -15.66 13.05 8.35
C ASP A 31 -15.06 14.20 9.18
N GLY A 32 -14.16 14.98 8.57
CA GLY A 32 -13.49 16.12 9.20
C GLY A 32 -12.19 15.79 9.96
N ASN A 33 -11.81 14.50 10.01
CA ASN A 33 -10.57 14.07 10.65
C ASN A 33 -9.49 13.72 9.62
N MET A 34 -8.30 14.28 9.84
CA MET A 34 -7.14 14.09 8.96
C MET A 34 -6.33 12.85 9.34
N TYR A 35 -6.17 11.94 8.39
CA TYR A 35 -5.40 10.71 8.53
C TYR A 35 -4.34 10.58 7.43
N THR A 36 -3.18 10.04 7.78
CA THR A 36 -2.13 9.72 6.80
C THR A 36 -2.07 8.21 6.56
N ILE A 37 -2.49 7.80 5.37
CA ILE A 37 -2.67 6.41 4.98
C ILE A 37 -1.48 5.95 4.14
N LEU A 38 -0.83 4.87 4.56
CA LEU A 38 0.11 4.10 3.76
C LEU A 38 -0.65 3.44 2.62
N TYR A 39 -0.18 3.65 1.38
CA TYR A 39 -0.70 3.00 0.19
C TYR A 39 0.45 2.49 -0.69
N ASP A 40 0.52 1.17 -0.91
CA ASP A 40 1.58 0.57 -1.74
C ASP A 40 1.03 -0.53 -2.65
N LYS A 41 1.15 -0.34 -3.96
CA LYS A 41 0.75 -1.34 -4.96
C LYS A 41 1.85 -2.40 -5.10
N LYS A 42 1.43 -3.67 -5.01
CA LYS A 42 2.30 -4.83 -5.13
C LYS A 42 1.80 -5.81 -6.19
N LYS A 43 2.73 -6.60 -6.69
CA LYS A 43 2.48 -7.73 -7.58
C LYS A 43 3.35 -8.89 -7.14
N VAL A 44 2.76 -10.07 -6.99
CA VAL A 44 3.49 -11.28 -6.57
C VAL A 44 4.43 -11.72 -7.70
N LYS A 45 5.72 -11.77 -7.39
CA LYS A 45 6.77 -12.21 -8.32
C LYS A 45 7.01 -13.70 -8.16
N PHE A 46 7.67 -14.30 -9.14
CA PHE A 46 8.08 -15.71 -9.07
C PHE A 46 8.99 -15.98 -7.86
N SER A 47 9.87 -15.03 -7.53
CA SER A 47 10.75 -15.09 -6.35
C SER A 47 10.01 -15.06 -5.01
N ASP A 48 8.72 -14.70 -5.02
CA ASP A 48 7.94 -14.57 -3.81
C ASP A 48 7.25 -15.88 -3.42
N LEU A 49 7.28 -16.88 -4.31
CA LEU A 49 6.54 -18.13 -4.18
C LEU A 49 7.31 -19.21 -3.43
N ASP A 50 6.58 -20.10 -2.79
CA ASP A 50 7.09 -21.35 -2.23
C ASP A 50 6.89 -22.54 -3.19
N LEU A 51 7.21 -23.75 -2.72
CA LEU A 51 7.05 -25.00 -3.47
C LEU A 51 5.58 -25.30 -3.84
N LEU A 52 4.61 -24.73 -3.14
CA LEU A 52 3.18 -24.87 -3.40
C LEU A 52 2.66 -23.82 -4.40
N LYS A 53 3.55 -22.99 -4.97
CA LYS A 53 3.22 -21.91 -5.92
C LYS A 53 2.32 -20.84 -5.33
N ILE A 54 2.35 -20.67 -4.00
CA ILE A 54 1.70 -19.57 -3.29
C ILE A 54 2.77 -18.67 -2.69
N MET A 55 2.39 -17.43 -2.35
CA MET A 55 3.30 -16.48 -1.74
C MET A 55 3.80 -17.02 -0.40
N PHE A 56 5.13 -17.14 -0.28
CA PHE A 56 5.76 -17.63 0.94
C PHE A 56 5.46 -16.68 2.11
N HIS A 57 5.13 -17.24 3.27
CA HIS A 57 4.63 -16.48 4.42
C HIS A 57 5.56 -15.31 4.83
N SER A 58 6.89 -15.51 4.79
CA SER A 58 7.86 -14.46 5.13
C SER A 58 7.93 -13.33 4.11
N ASN A 59 7.56 -13.58 2.84
CA ASN A 59 7.53 -12.53 1.82
C ASN A 59 6.40 -11.52 2.08
N HIS A 60 5.34 -11.91 2.79
CA HIS A 60 4.30 -10.97 3.22
C HIS A 60 4.90 -9.95 4.21
N ILE A 61 5.66 -10.45 5.19
CA ILE A 61 6.39 -9.63 6.15
C ILE A 61 7.42 -8.75 5.43
N LYS A 62 8.16 -9.28 4.46
CA LYS A 62 9.11 -8.50 3.66
C LYS A 62 8.43 -7.36 2.91
N HIS A 63 7.33 -7.63 2.22
CA HIS A 63 6.61 -6.61 1.46
C HIS A 63 6.04 -5.53 2.38
N CYS A 64 5.38 -5.92 3.46
CA CYS A 64 4.85 -4.98 4.46
C CYS A 64 5.95 -4.19 5.17
N GLY A 65 7.03 -4.85 5.60
CA GLY A 65 8.14 -4.21 6.29
C GLY A 65 8.79 -3.12 5.46
N ASN A 66 9.00 -3.38 4.15
CA ASN A 66 9.50 -2.37 3.23
C ASN A 66 8.56 -1.17 3.11
N SER A 67 7.24 -1.39 3.06
CA SER A 67 6.25 -0.32 3.04
C SER A 67 6.24 0.47 4.35
N VAL A 68 6.28 -0.20 5.50
CA VAL A 68 6.32 0.45 6.83
C VAL A 68 7.57 1.30 7.02
N ILE A 69 8.74 0.80 6.60
CA ILE A 69 9.99 1.57 6.67
C ILE A 69 9.84 2.88 5.89
N ARG A 70 9.33 2.82 4.66
CA ARG A 70 9.13 4.02 3.82
C ARG A 70 8.11 4.97 4.42
N TYR A 71 6.99 4.43 4.89
CA TYR A 71 5.94 5.20 5.54
C TYR A 71 6.49 5.98 6.75
N ILE A 72 7.14 5.29 7.68
CA ILE A 72 7.66 5.89 8.92
C ILE A 72 8.82 6.85 8.65
N LEU A 73 9.71 6.56 7.69
CA LEU A 73 10.75 7.50 7.29
C LEU A 73 10.10 8.82 6.85
N LYS A 74 9.14 8.77 5.93
CA LYS A 74 8.42 9.96 5.46
C LYS A 74 7.71 10.74 6.58
N LEU A 75 7.16 10.06 7.59
CA LEU A 75 6.51 10.73 8.73
C LEU A 75 7.49 11.34 9.74
N SER A 76 8.67 10.73 9.93
CA SER A 76 9.57 11.10 11.03
C SER A 76 10.76 11.95 10.60
N THR A 77 11.48 11.54 9.55
CA THR A 77 12.63 12.27 9.03
C THR A 77 12.80 12.00 7.52
N LYS A 78 13.01 13.04 6.72
CA LYS A 78 13.45 12.86 5.31
C LYS A 78 14.91 12.32 5.22
N ASN A 79 15.55 11.96 6.34
CA ASN A 79 16.93 11.47 6.39
C ASN A 79 16.97 9.93 6.47
N LEU A 80 17.30 9.30 5.35
CA LEU A 80 17.40 7.84 5.22
C LEU A 80 18.44 7.19 6.15
N PHE A 81 19.42 7.96 6.67
CA PHE A 81 20.47 7.46 7.54
C PHE A 81 20.12 7.52 9.03
N GLN A 82 18.95 8.05 9.39
CA GLN A 82 18.49 8.14 10.76
C GLN A 82 17.17 7.38 10.93
N MET A 83 17.26 6.11 11.35
CA MET A 83 16.09 5.32 11.73
C MET A 83 15.68 5.63 13.17
N ASP A 84 14.67 6.48 13.32
CA ASP A 84 14.11 6.86 14.62
C ASP A 84 13.20 5.78 15.22
N PHE A 85 12.87 4.73 14.48
CA PHE A 85 11.98 3.66 14.90
C PHE A 85 12.53 2.29 14.53
N VAL A 86 12.41 1.34 15.47
CA VAL A 86 12.81 -0.05 15.28
C VAL A 86 11.62 -0.98 15.52
N VAL A 87 11.56 -2.09 14.78
CA VAL A 87 10.51 -3.10 14.94
C VAL A 87 10.76 -3.87 16.23
N LYS A 88 9.75 -3.91 17.11
CA LYS A 88 9.76 -4.73 18.33
C LYS A 88 8.98 -6.04 18.14
N HIS A 89 7.84 -5.96 17.45
CA HIS A 89 6.93 -7.08 17.32
C HIS A 89 6.12 -6.99 16.03
N ILE A 90 5.80 -8.14 15.44
CA ILE A 90 4.99 -8.26 14.24
C ILE A 90 3.98 -9.39 14.47
N ASP A 91 2.70 -9.07 14.31
CA ASP A 91 1.61 -10.03 14.30
C ASP A 91 1.01 -10.07 12.90
N ILE A 92 0.84 -11.26 12.32
CA ILE A 92 0.23 -11.43 10.99
C ILE A 92 -0.84 -12.53 11.02
N THR A 93 -1.97 -12.23 10.38
CA THR A 93 -3.03 -13.19 10.11
C THR A 93 -3.15 -13.38 8.60
N TYR A 94 -3.19 -14.65 8.15
CA TYR A 94 -3.34 -15.01 6.74
C TYR A 94 -4.77 -15.49 6.48
N ASN A 95 -5.53 -14.73 5.70
CA ASN A 95 -6.94 -15.00 5.42
C ASN A 95 -7.12 -15.75 4.09
N LYS A 96 -6.37 -15.37 3.06
CA LYS A 96 -6.41 -15.98 1.73
C LYS A 96 -5.01 -16.06 1.12
N VAL A 97 -4.82 -16.99 0.19
CA VAL A 97 -3.54 -17.19 -0.50
C VAL A 97 -3.36 -16.21 -1.64
N LEU A 98 -2.13 -15.69 -1.79
CA LEU A 98 -1.67 -14.95 -2.96
C LEU A 98 -0.89 -15.88 -3.90
N LYS A 99 -1.12 -15.77 -5.20
CA LYS A 99 -0.48 -16.59 -6.24
C LYS A 99 0.36 -15.73 -7.19
N PHE A 100 1.14 -16.39 -8.04
CA PHE A 100 1.92 -15.71 -9.08
C PHE A 100 1.07 -14.73 -9.89
N ASP A 101 1.64 -13.55 -10.18
CA ASP A 101 1.01 -12.49 -10.97
C ASP A 101 -0.13 -11.74 -10.27
N ASP A 102 -0.56 -12.18 -9.09
CA ASP A 102 -1.59 -11.51 -8.32
C ASP A 102 -1.16 -10.07 -7.99
N LYS A 103 -2.02 -9.12 -8.36
CA LYS A 103 -1.89 -7.71 -7.98
C LYS A 103 -2.68 -7.50 -6.69
N TYR A 104 -2.06 -6.81 -5.74
CA TYR A 104 -2.68 -6.47 -4.47
C TYR A 104 -2.13 -5.14 -3.97
N LYS A 105 -2.81 -4.53 -3.02
CA LYS A 105 -2.46 -3.27 -2.39
C LYS A 105 -2.17 -3.53 -0.91
N ILE A 106 -1.17 -2.85 -0.36
CA ILE A 106 -0.93 -2.77 1.08
C ILE A 106 -1.45 -1.41 1.51
N ILE A 107 -2.47 -1.41 2.35
CA ILE A 107 -3.11 -0.20 2.87
C ILE A 107 -3.03 -0.23 4.38
N GLY A 108 -2.67 0.87 5.02
CA GLY A 108 -2.62 0.90 6.47
C GLY A 108 -2.28 2.24 7.07
N ALA A 109 -2.25 2.31 8.40
CA ALA A 109 -1.97 3.54 9.12
C ALA A 109 -1.59 3.26 10.58
N ILE A 110 -1.26 4.33 11.31
CA ILE A 110 -1.04 4.27 12.75
C ILE A 110 -2.39 4.05 13.44
N THR A 111 -2.45 3.05 14.31
CA THR A 111 -3.68 2.63 15.02
C THR A 111 -3.57 2.74 16.53
N ASN A 112 -2.37 2.95 17.04
CA ASN A 112 -2.16 3.09 18.48
C ASN A 112 -0.84 3.82 18.77
N TYR A 113 -0.84 4.58 19.86
CA TYR A 113 0.36 5.16 20.46
C TYR A 113 0.50 4.69 21.91
N GLY A 114 1.69 4.19 22.25
CA GLY A 114 2.21 4.17 23.60
C GLY A 114 3.13 5.37 23.84
N ASN A 115 3.79 5.40 25.00
CA ASN A 115 4.73 6.48 25.32
C ASN A 115 5.97 6.47 24.41
N THR A 116 6.57 5.30 24.19
CA THR A 116 7.77 5.12 23.35
C THR A 116 7.52 4.25 22.12
N SER A 117 6.27 3.85 21.86
CA SER A 117 5.93 2.89 20.81
C SER A 117 4.71 3.33 20.04
N LEU A 118 4.59 2.88 18.80
CA LEU A 118 3.39 3.03 18.00
C LEU A 118 3.06 1.71 17.31
N ARG A 119 1.78 1.51 16.99
CA ARG A 119 1.32 0.35 16.21
C ARG A 119 0.86 0.81 14.83
N VAL A 120 1.42 0.24 13.78
CA VAL A 120 0.95 0.38 12.39
C VAL A 120 0.19 -0.87 12.02
N SER A 121 -1.05 -0.73 11.57
CA SER A 121 -1.87 -1.85 11.09
C SER A 121 -2.03 -1.76 9.58
N LEU A 122 -1.86 -2.89 8.90
CA LEU A 122 -1.84 -3.01 7.45
C LEU A 122 -2.77 -4.11 6.99
N PHE A 123 -3.40 -3.90 5.84
CA PHE A 123 -4.27 -4.85 5.17
C PHE A 123 -3.72 -5.09 3.77
N GLY A 124 -3.52 -6.36 3.44
CA GLY A 124 -3.22 -6.81 2.08
C GLY A 124 -4.52 -7.09 1.36
N VAL A 125 -4.93 -6.21 0.44
CA VAL A 125 -6.23 -6.29 -0.24
C VAL A 125 -6.08 -6.40 -1.75
N GLY A 126 -7.03 -7.03 -2.42
CA GLY A 126 -7.10 -6.98 -3.87
C GLY A 126 -8.43 -7.47 -4.40
N ASN A 127 -8.74 -7.08 -5.63
CA ASN A 127 -10.00 -7.42 -6.28
C ASN A 127 -10.03 -8.92 -6.66
N GLU A 128 -11.08 -9.63 -6.25
CA GLU A 128 -11.28 -11.05 -6.60
C GLU A 128 -11.85 -11.23 -8.01
N ASN A 129 -12.24 -10.16 -8.71
CA ASN A 129 -12.65 -10.18 -10.11
C ASN A 129 -11.45 -10.41 -11.05
N LYS A 130 -10.66 -11.44 -10.79
CA LYS A 130 -9.94 -12.15 -11.83
C LYS A 130 -11.01 -12.84 -12.68
N LYS A 131 -11.46 -12.18 -13.75
CA LYS A 131 -11.76 -12.95 -14.97
C LYS A 131 -10.50 -13.76 -15.21
N ILE A 132 -10.53 -15.02 -14.80
CA ILE A 132 -9.47 -15.97 -15.04
C ILE A 132 -9.31 -15.96 -16.56
N SER A 133 -8.28 -15.29 -17.08
CA SER A 133 -7.93 -15.39 -18.49
C SER A 133 -7.28 -16.76 -18.68
N LEU A 134 -8.07 -17.81 -18.54
CA LEU A 134 -7.75 -19.16 -19.03
C LEU A 134 -7.59 -19.16 -20.57
N ASN A 135 -7.79 -18.01 -21.23
CA ASN A 135 -7.75 -17.86 -22.67
C ASN A 135 -6.41 -17.41 -23.28
N SER A 136 -5.33 -17.15 -22.52
CA SER A 136 -4.06 -16.74 -23.18
C SER A 136 -3.35 -17.87 -23.93
N PHE A 137 -3.77 -19.13 -23.76
CA PHE A 137 -3.27 -20.27 -24.53
C PHE A 137 -4.22 -20.78 -25.63
N ILE A 138 -5.49 -20.35 -25.65
CA ILE A 138 -6.50 -20.88 -26.60
C ILE A 138 -7.04 -19.80 -27.57
N LYS A 139 -6.85 -18.50 -27.30
CA LYS A 139 -7.36 -17.43 -28.17
C LYS A 139 -6.51 -17.14 -29.42
N ASN A 140 -5.74 -18.12 -29.90
CA ASN A 140 -5.15 -18.17 -31.24
C ASN A 140 -6.00 -19.05 -32.15
N LYS A 141 -7.29 -18.77 -32.25
CA LYS A 141 -8.22 -19.16 -33.32
C LYS A 141 -9.63 -18.85 -32.84
N LEU A 142 -10.41 -18.22 -33.71
CA LEU A 142 -11.85 -18.00 -33.64
C LEU A 142 -12.31 -16.63 -33.09
N SER A 143 -12.98 -15.95 -34.01
CA SER A 143 -14.13 -15.07 -33.80
C SER A 143 -13.86 -13.57 -33.70
N ASN A 144 -13.85 -12.95 -34.87
CA ASN A 144 -14.43 -11.63 -35.09
C ASN A 144 -15.89 -11.61 -34.63
N ASN A 145 -16.32 -10.45 -34.13
CA ASN A 145 -17.68 -10.04 -33.79
C ASN A 145 -18.29 -10.70 -32.54
N LEU A 146 -18.29 -9.95 -31.44
CA LEU A 146 -19.47 -9.72 -30.62
C LEU A 146 -19.22 -8.50 -29.71
N GLU A 147 -20.09 -7.52 -29.92
CA GLU A 147 -20.15 -6.21 -29.30
C GLU A 147 -20.71 -6.23 -27.86
N LEU A 148 -20.43 -5.11 -27.18
CA LEU A 148 -21.30 -4.39 -26.25
C LEU A 148 -21.76 -5.12 -24.97
N GLU A 149 -21.04 -4.84 -23.88
CA GLU A 149 -21.56 -4.54 -22.53
C GLU A 149 -20.35 -4.36 -21.57
N SER A 150 -19.99 -3.12 -21.21
CA SER A 150 -19.12 -2.72 -20.06
C SER A 150 -18.46 -1.35 -20.26
N GLN A 151 -19.27 -0.31 -20.54
CA GLN A 151 -18.74 1.06 -20.72
C GLN A 151 -19.19 2.06 -19.65
N SER A 152 -20.22 1.78 -18.83
CA SER A 152 -20.62 2.68 -17.74
C SER A 152 -19.74 2.53 -16.48
N ASP A 153 -19.42 1.30 -16.08
CA ASP A 153 -18.86 1.04 -14.74
C ASP A 153 -17.34 1.24 -14.66
N LYS A 154 -16.66 1.36 -15.82
CA LYS A 154 -15.20 1.59 -15.89
C LYS A 154 -14.79 3.04 -15.63
N ASN A 155 -15.72 4.00 -15.71
CA ASN A 155 -15.35 5.42 -15.69
C ASN A 155 -15.12 5.96 -14.27
N GLU A 156 -15.81 5.45 -13.24
CA GLU A 156 -15.59 5.86 -11.84
C GLU A 156 -14.50 5.02 -11.15
N GLU A 157 -14.39 3.72 -11.45
CA GLU A 157 -13.33 2.84 -10.90
C GLU A 157 -11.91 3.32 -11.30
N ASN A 158 -11.78 3.86 -12.51
CA ASN A 158 -10.54 4.48 -12.98
C ASN A 158 -10.26 5.80 -12.26
N SER A 159 -11.27 6.58 -11.87
CA SER A 159 -11.06 7.94 -11.36
C SER A 159 -10.33 7.95 -10.00
N ILE A 160 -10.79 7.18 -9.01
CA ILE A 160 -10.15 7.18 -7.68
C ILE A 160 -8.79 6.48 -7.72
N ASN A 161 -8.66 5.39 -8.49
CA ASN A 161 -7.38 4.71 -8.64
C ASN A 161 -6.34 5.57 -9.38
N GLU A 162 -6.77 6.35 -10.38
CA GLU A 162 -5.92 7.33 -11.07
C GLU A 162 -5.52 8.48 -10.14
N VAL A 163 -6.45 8.98 -9.31
CA VAL A 163 -6.12 9.99 -8.28
C VAL A 163 -5.07 9.43 -7.32
N LEU A 164 -5.23 8.20 -6.80
CA LEU A 164 -4.25 7.59 -5.91
C LEU A 164 -2.90 7.31 -6.60
N ASP A 165 -2.92 6.93 -7.88
CA ASP A 165 -1.71 6.69 -8.67
C ASP A 165 -0.95 7.96 -9.01
N ASN A 166 -1.65 9.08 -9.20
CA ASN A 166 -1.05 10.36 -9.50
C ASN A 166 -0.83 11.24 -8.27
N TYR A 167 -1.31 10.82 -7.09
CA TYR A 167 -1.18 11.57 -5.84
C TYR A 167 0.28 11.95 -5.53
N ASP A 168 0.54 13.24 -5.40
CA ASP A 168 1.79 13.86 -5.00
C ASP A 168 1.72 14.30 -3.52
N GLU A 169 2.48 13.62 -2.66
CA GLU A 169 2.45 13.81 -1.21
C GLU A 169 2.84 15.23 -0.75
N ASP A 170 3.64 15.95 -1.54
CA ASP A 170 4.12 17.28 -1.19
C ASP A 170 3.20 18.39 -1.74
N ASN A 171 2.40 18.12 -2.78
CA ASN A 171 1.64 19.15 -3.52
C ASN A 171 0.12 18.96 -3.50
N ASP A 172 -0.38 17.74 -3.34
CA ASP A 172 -1.81 17.47 -3.45
C ASP A 172 -2.56 17.67 -2.14
N ASP A 173 -3.76 18.20 -2.27
CA ASP A 173 -4.70 18.37 -1.16
C ASP A 173 -5.16 17.01 -0.60
N PRO A 174 -5.63 16.97 0.66
CA PRO A 174 -6.25 15.78 1.22
C PRO A 174 -7.42 15.27 0.38
N ILE A 175 -7.51 13.95 0.22
CA ILE A 175 -8.68 13.30 -0.38
C ILE A 175 -9.80 13.32 0.66
N ASN A 176 -10.88 14.05 0.39
CA ASN A 176 -12.05 14.10 1.25
C ASN A 176 -12.96 12.91 0.94
N LEU A 177 -13.29 12.14 1.97
CA LEU A 177 -14.27 11.04 1.92
C LEU A 177 -15.11 11.08 3.18
N SER A 178 -16.38 10.70 3.09
CA SER A 178 -17.22 10.42 4.24
C SER A 178 -17.25 8.93 4.53
N SER A 179 -17.59 8.55 5.77
CA SER A 179 -17.78 7.12 6.09
C SER A 179 -18.83 6.46 5.19
N LYS A 180 -19.88 7.20 4.80
CA LYS A 180 -20.92 6.71 3.88
C LYS A 180 -20.37 6.40 2.48
N GLU A 181 -19.50 7.25 1.94
CA GLU A 181 -18.87 7.01 0.64
C GLU A 181 -17.93 5.80 0.71
N ILE A 182 -17.22 5.61 1.83
CA ILE A 182 -16.39 4.43 2.06
C ILE A 182 -17.25 3.15 2.06
N ASP A 183 -18.39 3.17 2.75
CA ASP A 183 -19.30 2.02 2.80
C ASP A 183 -19.88 1.71 1.42
N GLN A 184 -20.29 2.73 0.65
CA GLN A 184 -20.76 2.56 -0.73
C GLN A 184 -19.68 1.92 -1.63
N LEU A 185 -18.47 2.47 -1.61
CA LEU A 185 -17.34 1.93 -2.39
C LEU A 185 -16.98 0.50 -1.98
N LYS A 186 -17.18 0.14 -0.72
CA LYS A 186 -16.95 -1.21 -0.21
C LYS A 186 -18.04 -2.18 -0.70
N GLU A 187 -19.30 -1.79 -0.68
CA GLU A 187 -20.42 -2.61 -1.17
C GLU A 187 -20.33 -2.90 -2.67
N GLU A 188 -19.84 -1.92 -3.45
CA GLU A 188 -19.65 -2.06 -4.89
C GLU A 188 -18.50 -3.02 -5.25
N LYS A 189 -17.54 -3.23 -4.35
CA LYS A 189 -16.31 -3.96 -4.65
C LYS A 189 -16.23 -5.32 -3.95
N ASN A 190 -16.07 -6.38 -4.76
CA ASN A 190 -15.76 -7.71 -4.25
C ASN A 190 -14.27 -7.85 -3.90
N CYS A 191 -13.87 -7.27 -2.77
CA CYS A 191 -12.49 -7.25 -2.31
C CYS A 191 -12.14 -8.46 -1.45
N ALA A 192 -11.01 -9.09 -1.75
CA ALA A 192 -10.36 -10.01 -0.83
C ALA A 192 -9.42 -9.27 0.10
N VAL A 193 -9.57 -9.53 1.40
CA VAL A 193 -8.50 -9.33 2.38
C VAL A 193 -7.66 -10.61 2.40
N TYR A 194 -6.43 -10.55 1.87
CA TYR A 194 -5.50 -11.66 1.84
C TYR A 194 -4.82 -11.88 3.21
N PHE A 195 -4.46 -10.79 3.88
CA PHE A 195 -3.78 -10.84 5.16
C PHE A 195 -3.94 -9.51 5.93
N ILE A 196 -3.73 -9.58 7.23
CA ILE A 196 -3.71 -8.43 8.15
C ILE A 196 -2.39 -8.47 8.93
N VAL A 197 -1.70 -7.34 9.06
CA VAL A 197 -0.42 -7.26 9.79
C VAL A 197 -0.39 -6.09 10.75
N HIS A 198 0.09 -6.32 11.97
CA HIS A 198 0.34 -5.29 12.96
C HIS A 198 1.83 -5.20 13.28
N TYR A 199 2.42 -4.04 13.01
CA TYR A 199 3.80 -3.72 13.40
C TYR A 199 3.79 -2.88 14.67
N THR A 200 4.45 -3.37 15.72
CA THR A 200 4.77 -2.54 16.89
C THR A 200 6.17 -1.99 16.74
N LEU A 201 6.27 -0.67 16.61
CA LEU A 201 7.52 0.05 16.46
C LEU A 201 7.87 0.79 17.74
N VAL A 202 9.15 0.85 18.09
CA VAL A 202 9.67 1.57 19.25
C VAL A 202 10.53 2.72 18.76
N LYS A 203 10.27 3.92 19.28
CA LYS A 203 11.09 5.09 18.98
C LYS A 203 12.42 4.99 19.73
N VAL A 204 13.52 5.21 19.02
CA VAL A 204 14.87 5.19 19.56
C VAL A 204 15.63 6.46 19.19
N ASP A 205 16.68 6.77 19.93
CA ASP A 205 17.65 7.80 19.57
C ASP A 205 18.81 7.23 18.74
N LYS A 206 19.77 8.08 18.40
CA LYS A 206 20.97 7.71 17.62
C LYS A 206 21.86 6.67 18.31
N LYS A 207 21.68 6.43 19.62
CA LYS A 207 22.40 5.43 20.41
C LYS A 207 21.57 4.14 20.59
N GLY A 208 20.38 4.07 20.00
CA GLY A 208 19.45 2.95 20.15
C GLY A 208 18.65 2.96 21.46
N MET A 209 18.71 4.05 22.24
CA MET A 209 17.99 4.16 23.50
C MET A 209 16.55 4.56 23.26
N LYS A 210 15.60 3.94 23.98
CA LYS A 210 14.17 4.26 23.86
C LYS A 210 13.91 5.74 24.13
N LYS A 211 13.06 6.35 23.31
CA LYS A 211 12.67 7.75 23.45
C LYS A 211 11.15 7.89 23.38
N ASN A 212 10.62 8.88 24.09
CA ASN A 212 9.19 9.19 24.00
C ASN A 212 8.85 9.73 22.61
N ILE A 213 7.69 9.33 22.10
CA ILE A 213 7.08 9.92 20.92
C ILE A 213 6.50 11.27 21.35
N LYS A 214 7.00 12.35 20.73
CA LYS A 214 6.54 13.71 21.01
C LYS A 214 5.07 13.87 20.66
N ASP A 215 4.33 14.66 21.43
CA ASP A 215 2.91 14.91 21.16
C ASP A 215 2.70 15.64 19.83
N GLN A 216 3.64 16.50 19.42
CA GLN A 216 3.63 17.08 18.07
C GLN A 216 3.54 16.01 16.97
N PHE A 217 4.31 14.93 17.07
CA PHE A 217 4.27 13.84 16.09
C PHE A 217 2.91 13.13 16.09
N LYS A 218 2.32 12.93 17.28
CA LYS A 218 1.00 12.30 17.41
C LYS A 218 -0.12 13.18 16.85
N ASN A 219 -0.01 14.50 17.03
CA ASN A 219 -0.98 15.47 16.53
C ASN A 219 -0.91 15.64 15.00
N GLU A 220 0.30 15.60 14.42
CA GLU A 220 0.50 15.63 12.97
C GLU A 220 0.09 14.32 12.29
N ASN A 221 0.14 13.20 13.04
CA ASN A 221 -0.14 11.85 12.53
C ASN A 221 -1.18 11.16 13.41
N SER A 222 -2.43 11.58 13.26
CA SER A 222 -3.57 11.04 14.00
C SER A 222 -3.66 9.52 13.85
N LEU A 223 -4.01 8.86 14.95
CA LEU A 223 -4.37 7.44 14.91
C LEU A 223 -5.76 7.28 14.29
N ILE A 224 -5.96 6.20 13.56
CA ILE A 224 -7.25 5.79 13.00
C ILE A 224 -7.62 4.43 13.58
N GLU A 225 -8.91 4.16 13.76
CA GLU A 225 -9.36 2.87 14.29
C GLU A 225 -9.09 1.73 13.29
N ILE A 226 -8.88 0.52 13.81
CA ILE A 226 -8.57 -0.65 12.95
C ILE A 226 -9.71 -0.92 11.98
N GLU A 227 -10.96 -0.86 12.45
CA GLU A 227 -12.16 -1.09 11.63
C GLU A 227 -12.30 -0.04 10.52
N GLN A 228 -12.00 1.23 10.82
CA GLN A 228 -12.02 2.30 9.81
C GLN A 228 -10.96 2.09 8.71
N ILE A 229 -9.75 1.65 9.07
CA ILE A 229 -8.74 1.28 8.06
C ILE A 229 -9.20 0.07 7.25
N GLU A 230 -9.80 -0.94 7.89
CA GLU A 230 -10.28 -2.13 7.19
C GLU A 230 -11.35 -1.78 6.14
N ASN A 231 -12.29 -0.91 6.52
CA ASN A 231 -13.32 -0.39 5.63
C ASN A 231 -12.70 0.41 4.47
N LEU A 232 -11.76 1.32 4.78
CA LEU A 232 -11.04 2.07 3.75
C LEU A 232 -10.24 1.16 2.83
N ALA A 233 -9.54 0.15 3.37
CA ALA A 233 -8.75 -0.79 2.58
C ALA A 233 -9.65 -1.62 1.64
N SER A 234 -10.83 -2.02 2.12
CA SER A 234 -11.83 -2.68 1.28
C SER A 234 -12.34 -1.73 0.19
N ALA A 235 -12.72 -0.49 0.52
CA ALA A 235 -13.14 0.51 -0.47
C ALA A 235 -12.06 0.84 -1.52
N LEU A 236 -10.79 0.75 -1.14
CA LEU A 236 -9.64 1.08 -1.98
C LEU A 236 -8.94 -0.12 -2.62
N CYS A 237 -9.50 -1.33 -2.52
CA CYS A 237 -9.07 -2.42 -3.37
C CYS A 237 -9.36 -2.06 -4.86
#